data_AF-A0A553EVP1-F1
#
_entry.id   AF-A0A553EVP1-F1
#
_cell.length_a   1.000
_cell.length_b   1.000
_cell.length_c   1.000
_cell.angle_alpha   90.00
_cell.angle_beta   90.00
_cell.angle_gamma   90.00
#
_symmetry.space_group_name_H-M   'P 1'
#
loop_
_entity.id
_entity.type
_entity.pdbx_description
1 polymer ?
#
loop_
_entity_poly.entity_id
_entity_poly.type
_entity_poly.pdbx_seq_one_letter_code
_entity_poly.pdbx_strand_id
1 'polypeptide(L)'
;MKRTILIVCLIFHCYTTFSQQSNNFNFESYREFDLQGGYGPGNIVQLEKGFPRLPIITRKRLKSSSKRPELFELEKRPIPPNTFDRKKAFKSSFVADVGITNSEVAARLNKVKNVKLIVNDGNRLFLASGEIAILDLINSINVSELEVIEQALSNRGKICLITEVLSYNDAELKLDWGYDIGAKSLIEIKESLKFDGELNDLDNKSISIKYQDNDDNSHLVGYKAVDMGRYLKAIRRKILSENPDYFQKKK
;
A
#
# COMPACT_ATOMS: atom_id res chain seq x y z
N MET A 1 32.82 -36.90 14.21
CA MET A 1 32.33 -35.75 15.00
C MET A 1 32.73 -34.35 14.51
N LYS A 2 33.46 -34.17 13.38
CA LYS A 2 33.86 -32.82 12.91
C LYS A 2 32.95 -32.17 11.85
N ARG A 3 32.02 -32.93 11.24
CA ARG A 3 31.12 -32.40 10.17
C ARG A 3 29.87 -31.69 10.69
N THR A 4 29.38 -32.04 11.88
CA THR A 4 28.16 -31.45 12.46
C THR A 4 28.38 -30.01 12.94
N ILE A 5 29.59 -29.69 13.42
CA ILE A 5 29.92 -28.34 13.91
C ILE A 5 30.00 -27.33 12.76
N LEU A 6 30.45 -27.74 11.57
CA LEU A 6 30.57 -26.85 10.42
C LEU A 6 29.20 -26.39 9.88
N ILE A 7 28.19 -27.27 9.93
CA ILE A 7 26.82 -26.97 9.48
C ILE A 7 26.13 -26.01 10.45
N VAL A 8 26.33 -26.18 11.76
CA VAL A 8 25.78 -25.28 12.78
C VAL A 8 26.39 -23.88 12.68
N CYS A 9 27.70 -23.76 12.43
CA CYS A 9 28.35 -22.46 12.23
C CYS A 9 27.88 -21.77 10.94
N LEU A 10 27.63 -22.50 9.86
CA LEU A 10 27.12 -21.93 8.60
C LEU A 10 25.66 -21.43 8.74
N ILE A 11 24.81 -22.18 9.45
CA ILE A 11 23.44 -21.75 9.75
C ILE A 11 23.45 -20.50 10.64
N PHE A 12 24.33 -20.44 11.64
CA PHE A 12 24.44 -19.26 12.52
C PHE A 12 24.95 -18.03 11.77
N HIS A 13 25.94 -18.19 10.87
CA HIS A 13 26.45 -17.08 10.06
C HIS A 13 25.39 -16.56 9.08
N CYS A 14 24.62 -17.43 8.42
CA CYS A 14 23.50 -17.03 7.57
C CYS A 14 22.39 -16.30 8.34
N TYR A 15 22.09 -16.72 9.58
CA TYR A 15 21.10 -16.03 10.41
C TYR A 15 21.56 -14.62 10.81
N THR A 16 22.84 -14.45 11.16
CA THR A 16 23.40 -13.13 11.50
C THR A 16 23.56 -12.20 10.31
N THR A 17 23.79 -12.72 9.09
CA THR A 17 23.82 -11.87 7.88
C THR A 17 22.42 -11.48 7.43
N PHE A 18 21.42 -12.36 7.58
CA PHE A 18 20.02 -12.00 7.35
C PHE A 18 19.50 -10.97 8.37
N SER A 19 19.96 -11.05 9.63
CA SER A 19 19.64 -10.05 10.67
C SER A 19 20.44 -8.74 10.58
N GLN A 20 21.48 -8.66 9.76
CA GLN A 20 22.24 -7.41 9.54
C GLN A 20 21.77 -6.65 8.29
N GLN A 21 21.09 -7.31 7.35
CA GLN A 21 20.51 -6.63 6.19
C GLN A 21 19.22 -5.86 6.52
N SER A 22 18.67 -6.03 7.73
CA SER A 22 17.49 -5.30 8.23
C SER A 22 17.78 -3.89 8.73
N ASN A 23 19.05 -3.47 8.87
CA ASN A 23 19.39 -2.20 9.53
C ASN A 23 19.25 -0.93 8.67
N ASN A 24 18.91 -1.03 7.38
CA ASN A 24 18.76 0.14 6.51
C ASN A 24 17.39 0.22 5.80
N PHE A 25 16.37 -0.51 6.27
CA PHE A 25 15.04 -0.35 5.70
C PHE A 25 14.38 0.95 6.21
N ASN A 26 14.35 1.97 5.36
CA ASN A 26 13.77 3.27 5.72
C ASN A 26 12.25 3.30 5.45
N PHE A 27 11.46 3.08 6.50
CA PHE A 27 10.00 3.22 6.47
C PHE A 27 9.51 4.65 6.22
N GLU A 28 10.28 5.68 6.60
CA GLU A 28 9.89 7.10 6.44
C GLU A 28 9.78 7.54 4.97
N SER A 29 10.44 6.80 4.07
CA SER A 29 10.34 7.05 2.63
C SER A 29 9.00 6.62 2.01
N TYR A 30 8.16 5.93 2.78
CA TYR A 30 6.84 5.47 2.35
C TYR A 30 5.76 6.43 2.82
N ARG A 31 4.78 6.66 1.95
CA ARG A 31 3.57 7.37 2.34
C ARG A 31 2.66 6.39 3.06
N GLU A 32 2.22 6.75 4.26
CA GLU A 32 1.21 6.01 5.02
C GLU A 32 -0.07 5.85 4.21
N PHE A 33 -0.67 4.67 4.29
CA PHE A 33 -1.92 4.35 3.62
C PHE A 33 -2.74 3.36 4.47
N ASP A 34 -4.07 3.45 4.38
CA ASP A 34 -5.03 2.61 5.12
C ASP A 34 -5.97 1.90 4.15
N LEU A 35 -6.50 0.77 4.62
CA LEU A 35 -6.87 -0.37 3.82
C LEU A 35 -8.25 -0.27 3.15
N GLN A 36 -8.26 0.24 1.92
CA GLN A 36 -8.82 -0.49 0.78
C GLN A 36 -7.89 -0.33 -0.42
N GLY A 37 -7.46 -1.43 -1.05
CA GLY A 37 -8.28 -2.09 -2.08
C GLY A 37 -7.87 -1.59 -3.46
N GLY A 38 -7.02 -2.37 -4.14
CA GLY A 38 -6.86 -2.28 -5.59
C GLY A 38 -5.62 -1.57 -6.13
N TYR A 39 -4.70 -1.05 -5.30
CA TYR A 39 -3.52 -0.31 -5.76
C TYR A 39 -2.22 -1.07 -5.57
N GLY A 40 -1.89 -1.95 -6.51
CA GLY A 40 -0.58 -2.61 -6.55
C GLY A 40 0.48 -1.76 -7.23
N PRO A 41 1.77 -2.13 -7.11
CA PRO A 41 2.80 -1.59 -7.99
C PRO A 41 2.39 -1.80 -9.45
N GLY A 42 2.68 -0.83 -10.30
CA GLY A 42 2.23 -0.81 -11.69
C GLY A 42 0.88 -0.17 -11.92
N ASN A 43 0.16 0.26 -10.88
CA ASN A 43 -1.06 1.02 -11.08
C ASN A 43 -0.76 2.51 -11.32
N ILE A 44 -1.50 3.10 -12.26
CA ILE A 44 -1.51 4.54 -12.50
C ILE A 44 -2.73 5.13 -11.80
N VAL A 45 -2.49 6.04 -10.86
CA VAL A 45 -3.51 6.59 -9.97
C VAL A 45 -3.49 8.11 -10.00
N GLN A 46 -4.64 8.72 -9.70
CA GLN A 46 -4.70 10.13 -9.34
C GLN A 46 -4.53 10.27 -7.82
N LEU A 47 -3.61 11.13 -7.39
CA LEU A 47 -3.48 11.51 -5.99
C LEU A 47 -4.37 12.73 -5.69
N GLU A 48 -5.20 12.63 -4.66
CA GLU A 48 -5.94 13.74 -4.08
C GLU A 48 -5.52 13.93 -2.63
N LYS A 49 -5.10 15.15 -2.25
CA LYS A 49 -4.58 15.45 -0.90
C LYS A 49 -3.47 14.48 -0.44
N GLY A 50 -2.74 13.88 -1.39
CA GLY A 50 -1.68 12.92 -1.11
C GLY A 50 -2.12 11.45 -1.04
N PHE A 51 -3.42 11.15 -1.22
CA PHE A 51 -3.98 9.80 -1.18
C PHE A 51 -4.36 9.32 -2.58
N PRO A 52 -4.06 8.07 -2.94
CA PRO A 52 -4.47 7.51 -4.24
C PRO A 52 -5.98 7.28 -4.30
N ARG A 53 -6.60 7.76 -5.38
CA ARG A 53 -7.97 7.39 -5.82
C ARG A 53 -7.92 6.14 -6.70
N LEU A 54 -9.10 5.66 -7.13
CA LEU A 54 -9.29 4.53 -8.06
C LEU A 54 -8.31 4.56 -9.24
N PRO A 55 -7.74 3.39 -9.63
CA PRO A 55 -6.71 3.38 -10.65
C PRO A 55 -7.31 3.87 -11.95
N ILE A 56 -6.66 4.84 -12.58
CA ILE A 56 -6.98 5.26 -13.95
C ILE A 56 -6.65 4.10 -14.89
N ILE A 57 -5.51 3.44 -14.62
CA ILE A 57 -5.07 2.26 -15.34
C ILE A 57 -4.48 1.26 -14.33
N THR A 58 -4.92 0.01 -14.39
CA THR A 58 -4.43 -1.06 -13.53
C THR A 58 -3.19 -1.75 -14.13
N ARG A 59 -2.36 -2.36 -13.28
CA ARG A 59 -1.22 -3.19 -13.69
C ARG A 59 -1.66 -4.29 -14.65
N LYS A 60 -2.80 -4.95 -14.38
CA LYS A 60 -3.35 -6.02 -15.24
C LYS A 60 -3.62 -5.49 -16.65
N ARG A 61 -4.23 -4.30 -16.75
CA ARG A 61 -4.49 -3.63 -18.04
C ARG A 61 -3.20 -3.28 -18.75
N LEU A 62 -2.25 -2.63 -18.07
CA LEU A 62 -0.94 -2.26 -18.65
C LEU A 62 -0.14 -3.48 -19.10
N LYS A 63 -0.12 -4.55 -18.31
CA LYS A 63 0.55 -5.81 -18.65
C LYS A 63 -0.06 -6.42 -19.92
N SER A 64 -1.38 -6.42 -20.04
CA SER A 64 -2.07 -6.97 -21.22
C SER A 64 -1.90 -6.15 -22.49
N SER A 65 -1.67 -4.83 -22.37
CA SER A 65 -1.53 -3.91 -23.49
C SER A 65 -0.07 -3.54 -23.80
N SER A 66 0.90 -4.11 -23.08
CA SER A 66 2.32 -3.81 -23.26
C SER A 66 2.96 -4.76 -24.27
N LYS A 67 3.87 -4.22 -25.08
CA LYS A 67 4.80 -4.98 -25.92
C LYS A 67 5.86 -5.73 -25.09
N ARG A 68 5.99 -5.37 -23.82
CA ARG A 68 6.93 -5.92 -22.84
C ARG A 68 6.22 -6.22 -21.51
N PRO A 69 5.42 -7.29 -21.44
CA PRO A 69 4.66 -7.64 -20.24
C PRO A 69 5.55 -7.99 -19.03
N GLU A 70 6.80 -8.40 -19.28
CA GLU A 70 7.78 -8.74 -18.26
C GLU A 70 8.15 -7.56 -17.35
N LEU A 71 7.98 -6.32 -17.84
CA LEU A 71 8.21 -5.11 -17.06
C LEU A 71 7.22 -4.94 -15.90
N PHE A 72 6.13 -5.71 -15.89
CA PHE A 72 5.09 -5.67 -14.86
C PHE A 72 5.14 -6.85 -13.90
N GLU A 73 6.17 -7.70 -14.02
CA GLU A 73 6.45 -8.72 -13.01
C GLU A 73 6.93 -8.06 -11.72
N LEU A 74 6.39 -8.51 -10.60
CA LEU A 74 6.71 -7.95 -9.30
C LEU A 74 7.87 -8.71 -8.68
N GLU A 75 8.85 -7.97 -8.21
CA GLU A 75 9.78 -8.51 -7.24
C GLU A 75 9.16 -8.45 -5.85
N LYS A 76 9.34 -9.54 -5.09
CA LYS A 76 8.92 -9.67 -3.69
C LYS A 76 10.17 -9.76 -2.82
N ARG A 77 10.26 -8.91 -1.80
CA ARG A 77 11.31 -9.01 -0.77
C ARG A 77 10.70 -8.91 0.62
N PRO A 78 11.20 -9.68 1.60
CA PRO A 78 10.73 -9.57 2.97
C PRO A 78 11.10 -8.20 3.56
N ILE A 79 10.29 -7.72 4.49
CA ILE A 79 10.56 -6.52 5.29
C ILE A 79 10.61 -6.89 6.78
N PRO A 80 11.43 -6.20 7.59
CA PRO A 80 11.56 -6.53 9.00
C PRO A 80 10.25 -6.22 9.76
N PRO A 81 10.02 -6.90 10.91
CA PRO A 81 8.95 -6.54 11.82
C PRO A 81 9.02 -5.07 12.21
N ASN A 82 7.87 -4.42 12.37
CA ASN A 82 7.82 -3.01 12.74
C ASN A 82 6.53 -2.69 13.51
N THR A 83 6.50 -1.53 14.15
CA THR A 83 5.30 -0.98 14.77
C THR A 83 5.07 0.43 14.26
N PHE A 84 3.91 0.65 13.64
CA PHE A 84 3.50 1.95 13.14
C PHE A 84 2.53 2.60 14.13
N ASP A 85 2.73 3.89 14.43
CA ASP A 85 1.71 4.70 15.09
C ASP A 85 0.59 4.99 14.09
N ARG A 86 -0.62 4.55 14.42
CA ARG A 86 -1.81 4.69 13.57
C ARG A 86 -2.87 5.56 14.20
N LYS A 87 -2.55 6.29 15.27
CA LYS A 87 -3.49 7.13 16.00
C LYS A 87 -4.21 8.14 15.12
N LYS A 88 -3.47 8.83 14.24
CA LYS A 88 -4.04 9.87 13.38
C LYS A 88 -5.01 9.28 12.36
N ALA A 89 -4.58 8.22 11.67
CA ALA A 89 -5.39 7.51 10.67
C ALA A 89 -6.63 6.87 11.31
N PHE A 90 -6.46 6.21 12.46
CA PHE A 90 -7.56 5.64 13.24
C PHE A 90 -8.58 6.72 13.59
N LYS A 91 -8.19 7.86 14.16
CA LYS A 91 -9.15 8.91 14.53
C LYS A 91 -9.92 9.49 13.34
N SER A 92 -9.30 9.61 12.17
CA SER A 92 -9.98 10.12 10.97
C SER A 92 -11.00 9.14 10.39
N SER A 93 -10.75 7.83 10.47
CA SER A 93 -11.60 6.79 9.86
C SER A 93 -12.59 6.15 10.84
N PHE A 94 -12.22 6.09 12.13
CA PHE A 94 -13.01 5.44 13.17
C PHE A 94 -14.39 6.07 13.39
N VAL A 95 -14.50 7.40 13.24
CA VAL A 95 -15.78 8.11 13.35
C VAL A 95 -16.68 7.89 12.13
N ALA A 96 -16.09 7.63 10.96
CA ALA A 96 -16.82 7.48 9.71
C ALA A 96 -17.34 6.05 9.50
N ASP A 97 -16.58 5.04 9.95
CA ASP A 97 -16.76 3.66 9.47
C ASP A 97 -16.97 2.62 10.57
N VAL A 98 -16.94 2.99 11.86
CA VAL A 98 -17.22 2.04 12.94
C VAL A 98 -18.67 2.21 13.41
N GLY A 99 -19.48 1.18 13.16
CA GLY A 99 -20.86 1.10 13.62
C GLY A 99 -20.88 0.81 15.12
N ILE A 100 -20.75 1.84 15.94
CA ILE A 100 -20.87 1.70 17.40
C ILE A 100 -22.32 1.97 17.77
N THR A 101 -23.01 0.94 18.25
CA THR A 101 -24.41 1.05 18.68
C THR A 101 -24.57 1.85 19.98
N ASN A 102 -23.51 1.97 20.78
CA ASN A 102 -23.47 2.70 22.04
C ASN A 102 -22.67 4.03 21.93
N SER A 103 -23.37 5.16 22.04
CA SER A 103 -22.79 6.50 21.93
C SER A 103 -21.77 6.84 23.02
N GLU A 104 -21.88 6.26 24.21
CA GLU A 104 -20.91 6.43 25.30
C GLU A 104 -19.60 5.72 24.98
N VAL A 105 -19.67 4.52 24.42
CA VAL A 105 -18.50 3.77 23.95
C VAL A 105 -17.83 4.48 22.79
N ALA A 106 -18.59 5.07 21.86
CA ALA A 106 -18.04 5.90 20.79
C ALA A 106 -17.27 7.13 21.33
N ALA A 107 -17.86 7.85 22.29
CA ALA A 107 -17.23 9.00 22.93
C ALA A 107 -15.96 8.62 23.71
N ARG A 108 -15.97 7.45 24.36
CA ARG A 108 -14.80 6.87 25.02
C ARG A 108 -13.74 6.48 23.99
N LEU A 109 -14.04 5.75 22.93
CA LEU A 109 -13.04 5.32 21.94
C LEU A 109 -12.41 6.50 21.17
N ASN A 110 -13.11 7.62 20.99
CA ASN A 110 -12.50 8.84 20.43
C ASN A 110 -11.34 9.41 21.31
N LYS A 111 -11.32 9.06 22.59
CA LYS A 111 -10.26 9.43 23.55
C LYS A 111 -9.07 8.47 23.57
N VAL A 112 -9.10 7.38 22.79
CA VAL A 112 -7.96 6.44 22.65
C VAL A 112 -6.69 7.22 22.32
N LYS A 113 -5.63 6.95 23.09
CA LYS A 113 -4.33 7.63 22.97
C LYS A 113 -3.31 6.83 22.17
N ASN A 114 -3.43 5.50 22.17
CA ASN A 114 -2.47 4.58 21.58
C ASN A 114 -3.17 3.66 20.56
N VAL A 115 -2.83 3.82 19.30
CA VAL A 115 -3.26 2.93 18.23
C VAL A 115 -2.02 2.52 17.46
N LYS A 116 -1.70 1.22 17.50
CA LYS A 116 -0.46 0.69 16.93
C LYS A 116 -0.79 -0.40 15.94
N LEU A 117 -0.19 -0.35 14.77
CA LEU A 117 -0.17 -1.49 13.85
C LEU A 117 1.17 -2.19 14.03
N ILE A 118 1.14 -3.39 14.58
CA ILE A 118 2.29 -4.25 14.79
C ILE A 118 2.34 -5.21 13.60
N VAL A 119 3.47 -5.30 12.92
CA VAL A 119 3.65 -6.19 11.77
C VAL A 119 4.79 -7.13 12.09
N ASN A 120 4.52 -8.43 11.97
CA ASN A 120 5.49 -9.46 12.30
C ASN A 120 6.08 -10.09 11.02
N ASP A 121 5.27 -10.19 9.97
CA ASP A 121 5.71 -10.65 8.66
C ASP A 121 5.10 -9.79 7.55
N GLY A 122 5.95 -9.44 6.58
CA GLY A 122 5.57 -8.62 5.47
C GLY A 122 6.53 -8.70 4.31
N ASN A 123 6.07 -8.18 3.19
CA ASN A 123 6.83 -8.08 1.96
C ASN A 123 6.68 -6.70 1.36
N ARG A 124 7.77 -6.20 0.79
CA ARG A 124 7.70 -5.15 -0.23
C ARG A 124 7.48 -5.80 -1.59
N LEU A 125 6.48 -5.32 -2.31
CA LEU A 125 6.25 -5.67 -3.71
C LEU A 125 6.63 -4.45 -4.54
N PHE A 126 7.46 -4.61 -5.56
CA PHE A 126 7.91 -3.48 -6.37
C PHE A 126 8.14 -3.86 -7.83
N LEU A 127 8.02 -2.83 -8.67
CA LEU A 127 8.55 -2.83 -10.03
C LEU A 127 9.99 -2.32 -10.04
N ALA A 128 10.67 -2.46 -11.18
CA ALA A 128 11.92 -1.76 -11.43
C ALA A 128 11.81 -0.28 -10.99
N SER A 129 12.81 0.22 -10.25
CA SER A 129 12.64 1.46 -9.49
C SER A 129 12.91 2.73 -10.31
N GLY A 130 12.16 3.79 -10.01
CA GLY A 130 12.53 5.17 -10.33
C GLY A 130 12.17 5.63 -11.75
N GLU A 131 12.96 6.56 -12.28
CA GLU A 131 12.70 7.22 -13.57
C GLU A 131 12.77 6.25 -14.76
N ILE A 132 13.61 5.21 -14.64
CA ILE A 132 13.79 4.17 -15.66
C ILE A 132 12.47 3.43 -15.90
N ALA A 133 11.76 3.06 -14.83
CA ALA A 133 10.47 2.37 -14.93
C ALA A 133 9.43 3.17 -15.72
N ILE A 134 9.41 4.50 -15.58
CA ILE A 134 8.47 5.34 -16.32
C ILE A 134 8.84 5.39 -17.80
N LEU A 135 10.11 5.54 -18.13
CA LEU A 135 10.55 5.58 -19.53
C LEU A 135 10.32 4.22 -20.21
N ASP A 136 10.63 3.13 -19.53
CA ASP A 136 10.34 1.77 -20.01
C ASP A 136 8.84 1.55 -20.19
N LEU A 137 8.01 2.03 -19.26
CA LEU A 137 6.56 2.02 -19.39
C LEU A 137 6.09 2.81 -20.62
N ILE A 138 6.55 4.07 -20.77
CA ILE A 138 6.16 4.93 -21.91
C ILE A 138 6.52 4.28 -23.25
N ASN A 139 7.65 3.59 -23.32
CA ASN A 139 8.11 2.97 -24.55
C ASN A 139 7.46 1.62 -24.84
N SER A 140 6.89 0.95 -23.84
CA SER A 140 6.37 -0.41 -23.96
C SER A 140 4.86 -0.50 -24.12
N ILE A 141 4.09 0.46 -23.58
CA ILE A 141 2.63 0.41 -23.63
C ILE A 141 2.07 0.98 -24.94
N ASN A 142 0.86 0.53 -25.30
CA ASN A 142 0.16 1.01 -26.49
C ASN A 142 -0.18 2.50 -26.41
N VAL A 143 -0.25 3.14 -27.59
CA VAL A 143 -0.59 4.57 -27.73
C VAL A 143 -1.92 4.91 -27.09
N SER A 144 -2.94 4.05 -27.20
CA SER A 144 -4.24 4.27 -26.56
C SER A 144 -4.15 4.44 -25.03
N GLU A 145 -3.25 3.71 -24.36
CA GLU A 145 -3.01 3.88 -22.92
C GLU A 145 -2.25 5.18 -22.63
N LEU A 146 -1.29 5.55 -23.48
CA LEU A 146 -0.59 6.84 -23.38
C LEU A 146 -1.55 8.02 -23.52
N GLU A 147 -2.52 7.93 -24.42
CA GLU A 147 -3.55 8.94 -24.63
C GLU A 147 -4.44 9.10 -23.38
N VAL A 148 -4.79 8.00 -22.69
CA VAL A 148 -5.51 8.05 -21.41
C VAL A 148 -4.69 8.76 -20.33
N ILE A 149 -3.40 8.43 -20.23
CA ILE A 149 -2.48 9.09 -19.27
C ILE A 149 -2.35 10.58 -19.58
N GLU A 150 -2.22 10.95 -20.86
CA GLU A 150 -2.10 12.35 -21.32
C GLU A 150 -3.35 13.17 -20.95
N GLN A 151 -4.53 12.60 -21.15
CA GLN A 151 -5.80 13.23 -20.78
C GLN A 151 -5.88 13.42 -19.25
N ALA A 152 -5.53 12.39 -18.48
CA ALA A 152 -5.54 12.48 -17.02
C ALA A 152 -4.56 13.55 -16.50
N LEU A 153 -3.36 13.64 -17.08
CA LEU A 153 -2.37 14.66 -16.76
C LEU A 153 -2.83 16.09 -17.13
N SER A 154 -3.61 16.23 -18.19
CA SER A 154 -4.12 17.53 -18.64
C SER A 154 -5.23 18.08 -17.74
N ASN A 155 -5.94 17.20 -17.01
CA ASN A 155 -7.07 17.56 -16.13
C ASN A 155 -6.66 18.02 -14.71
N ARG A 156 -5.47 18.62 -14.56
CA ARG A 156 -4.93 19.23 -13.31
C ARG A 156 -4.82 18.31 -12.08
N GLY A 157 -4.92 16.99 -12.26
CA GLY A 157 -4.67 16.00 -11.21
C GLY A 157 -3.20 15.64 -11.08
N LYS A 158 -2.74 15.32 -9.87
CA LYS A 158 -1.40 14.72 -9.68
C LYS A 158 -1.49 13.24 -10.03
N ILE A 159 -1.02 12.88 -11.22
CA ILE A 159 -1.02 11.48 -11.68
C ILE A 159 0.30 10.82 -11.33
N CYS A 160 0.22 9.64 -10.73
CA CYS A 160 1.38 8.91 -10.27
C CYS A 160 1.34 7.44 -10.70
N LEU A 161 2.52 6.88 -10.95
CA LEU A 161 2.73 5.44 -11.02
C LEU A 161 3.09 4.93 -9.62
N ILE A 162 2.35 3.97 -9.09
CA ILE A 162 2.75 3.25 -7.88
C ILE A 162 3.89 2.29 -8.25
N THR A 163 5.05 2.43 -7.63
CA THR A 163 6.24 1.63 -7.96
C THR A 163 6.56 0.59 -6.91
N GLU A 164 6.15 0.81 -5.66
CA GLU A 164 6.44 -0.08 -4.54
C GLU A 164 5.32 0.03 -3.50
N VAL A 165 4.98 -1.10 -2.88
CA VAL A 165 4.03 -1.18 -1.78
C VAL A 165 4.53 -2.09 -0.68
N LEU A 166 4.10 -1.82 0.56
CA LEU A 166 4.29 -2.68 1.72
C LEU A 166 3.03 -3.51 1.94
N SER A 167 3.19 -4.82 1.89
CA SER A 167 2.18 -5.86 2.06
C SER A 167 2.47 -6.63 3.34
N TYR A 168 1.50 -6.80 4.23
CA TYR A 168 1.68 -7.66 5.41
C TYR A 168 0.88 -8.95 5.32
N ASN A 169 1.52 -10.04 5.73
CA ASN A 169 0.91 -11.36 5.83
C ASN A 169 0.53 -11.65 7.29
N ASP A 170 1.26 -11.08 8.26
CA ASP A 170 0.93 -11.12 9.69
C ASP A 170 1.03 -9.72 10.29
N ALA A 171 -0.13 -9.14 10.56
CA ALA A 171 -0.26 -7.82 11.15
C ALA A 171 -1.37 -7.81 12.21
N GLU A 172 -1.15 -6.99 13.24
CA GLU A 172 -2.00 -6.84 14.41
C GLU A 172 -2.26 -5.36 14.68
N LEU A 173 -3.51 -4.91 14.59
CA LEU A 173 -3.89 -3.59 15.06
C LEU A 173 -4.21 -3.66 16.56
N LYS A 174 -3.41 -2.98 17.37
CA LYS A 174 -3.57 -2.85 18.81
C LYS A 174 -4.13 -1.50 19.18
N LEU A 175 -5.32 -1.50 19.77
CA LEU A 175 -5.99 -0.33 20.34
C LEU A 175 -5.80 -0.37 21.85
N ASP A 176 -5.24 0.67 22.45
CA ASP A 176 -5.07 0.79 23.90
C ASP A 176 -5.66 2.11 24.39
N TRP A 177 -6.73 1.99 25.16
CA TRP A 177 -7.48 3.10 25.72
C TRP A 177 -7.17 3.32 27.20
N GLY A 178 -6.63 2.34 27.93
CA GLY A 178 -6.11 2.52 29.28
C GLY A 178 -7.15 2.70 30.41
N TYR A 179 -8.45 2.66 30.09
CA TYR A 179 -9.56 2.69 31.05
C TYR A 179 -10.56 1.57 30.75
N ASP A 180 -11.46 1.28 31.69
CA ASP A 180 -12.56 0.36 31.43
C ASP A 180 -13.62 1.06 30.57
N ILE A 181 -14.07 0.41 29.49
CA ILE A 181 -15.15 0.93 28.64
C ILE A 181 -16.53 0.64 29.28
N GLY A 182 -16.60 -0.26 30.27
CA GLY A 182 -17.69 -0.36 31.24
C GLY A 182 -19.03 -0.83 30.67
N ALA A 183 -19.05 -1.38 29.47
CA ALA A 183 -20.26 -1.89 28.83
C ALA A 183 -19.94 -2.99 27.83
N LYS A 184 -20.70 -4.10 27.88
CA LYS A 184 -20.83 -5.03 26.75
C LYS A 184 -21.40 -4.27 25.57
N SER A 185 -20.53 -3.85 24.67
CA SER A 185 -20.91 -3.13 23.45
C SER A 185 -20.40 -3.91 22.27
N LEU A 186 -21.26 -4.04 21.27
CA LEU A 186 -20.88 -4.56 19.97
C LEU A 186 -20.15 -3.45 19.21
N ILE A 187 -18.89 -3.68 18.85
CA ILE A 187 -18.21 -2.86 17.87
C ILE A 187 -18.28 -3.59 16.54
N GLU A 188 -19.04 -3.02 15.61
CA GLU A 188 -19.04 -3.45 14.22
C GLU A 188 -18.01 -2.61 13.46
N ILE A 189 -16.91 -3.24 13.04
CA ILE A 189 -15.87 -2.58 12.26
C ILE A 189 -16.25 -2.71 10.78
N LYS A 190 -16.95 -1.71 10.24
CA LYS A 190 -17.49 -1.79 8.88
C LYS A 190 -16.39 -1.47 7.87
N GLU A 191 -15.83 -2.53 7.28
CA GLU A 191 -15.15 -2.57 5.98
C GLU A 191 -13.86 -1.73 5.74
N SER A 192 -13.59 -0.66 6.48
CA SER A 192 -12.42 0.22 6.23
C SER A 192 -11.11 -0.27 6.86
N LEU A 193 -11.21 -1.14 7.88
CA LEU A 193 -10.07 -1.91 8.38
C LEU A 193 -9.96 -3.29 7.69
N LYS A 194 -10.85 -3.61 6.73
CA LYS A 194 -11.00 -4.97 6.16
C LYS A 194 -10.98 -6.08 7.20
N PHE A 195 -11.51 -5.77 8.38
CA PHE A 195 -11.74 -6.72 9.43
C PHE A 195 -13.23 -7.06 9.36
N ASP A 196 -13.55 -8.29 8.97
CA ASP A 196 -14.89 -8.82 9.14
C ASP A 196 -14.92 -9.47 10.53
N GLY A 197 -15.54 -8.79 11.49
CA GLY A 197 -15.58 -9.28 12.84
C GLY A 197 -16.35 -8.38 13.79
N GLU A 198 -17.18 -9.02 14.58
CA GLU A 198 -17.87 -8.44 15.72
C GLU A 198 -17.02 -8.65 16.97
N LEU A 199 -16.62 -7.55 17.62
CA LEU A 199 -15.94 -7.63 18.91
C LEU A 199 -17.00 -7.55 20.01
N ASN A 200 -17.21 -8.69 20.64
CA ASN A 200 -18.01 -8.83 21.85
C ASN A 200 -17.07 -8.83 23.06
N ASP A 201 -17.42 -8.06 24.09
CA ASP A 201 -16.71 -7.96 25.37
C ASP A 201 -15.46 -7.04 25.38
N LEU A 202 -15.69 -5.76 25.68
CA LEU A 202 -14.67 -4.69 25.72
C LEU A 202 -14.10 -4.44 27.12
N ASP A 203 -14.28 -5.38 28.05
CA ASP A 203 -13.87 -5.25 29.44
C ASP A 203 -12.33 -5.16 29.60
N ASN A 204 -11.58 -5.43 28.53
CA ASN A 204 -10.13 -5.25 28.48
C ASN A 204 -9.75 -3.83 28.06
N LYS A 205 -8.69 -3.27 28.68
CA LYS A 205 -8.16 -1.92 28.33
C LYS A 205 -7.54 -1.81 26.92
N SER A 206 -7.52 -2.92 26.19
CA SER A 206 -6.98 -3.00 24.84
C SER A 206 -7.66 -4.08 24.01
N ILE A 207 -7.67 -3.88 22.70
CA ILE A 207 -8.06 -4.90 21.72
C ILE A 207 -6.96 -5.12 20.70
N SER A 208 -6.93 -6.33 20.16
CA SER A 208 -5.96 -6.80 19.18
C SER A 208 -6.71 -7.43 18.01
N ILE A 209 -6.41 -6.97 16.80
CA ILE A 209 -7.12 -7.36 15.57
C ILE A 209 -6.09 -7.88 14.58
N LYS A 210 -6.18 -9.17 14.23
CA LYS A 210 -5.32 -9.78 13.21
C LYS A 210 -5.89 -9.61 11.82
N TYR A 211 -5.04 -9.24 10.87
CA TYR A 211 -5.40 -9.19 9.46
C TYR A 211 -5.38 -10.60 8.85
N GLN A 212 -6.45 -10.99 8.15
CA GLN A 212 -6.50 -12.27 7.44
C GLN A 212 -5.71 -12.21 6.12
N ASP A 213 -4.93 -13.25 5.86
CA ASP A 213 -4.19 -13.43 4.61
C ASP A 213 -5.19 -13.69 3.47
N ASN A 214 -5.12 -12.89 2.40
CA ASN A 214 -5.95 -13.07 1.22
C ASN A 214 -5.04 -13.03 -0.02
N ASP A 215 -5.00 -14.15 -0.73
CA ASP A 215 -4.04 -14.53 -1.79
C ASP A 215 -3.79 -13.48 -2.89
N ASP A 216 -4.70 -12.53 -3.10
CA ASP A 216 -4.60 -11.49 -4.15
C ASP A 216 -4.70 -10.04 -3.64
N ASN A 217 -4.95 -9.83 -2.35
CA ASN A 217 -5.27 -8.52 -1.77
C ASN A 217 -4.55 -8.31 -0.44
N SER A 218 -3.22 -8.36 -0.50
CA SER A 218 -2.34 -7.94 0.58
C SER A 218 -2.79 -6.63 1.23
N HIS A 219 -2.70 -6.56 2.55
CA HIS A 219 -2.99 -5.36 3.30
C HIS A 219 -1.88 -4.33 3.07
N LEU A 220 -2.18 -3.33 2.24
CA LEU A 220 -1.27 -2.26 1.82
C LEU A 220 -1.20 -1.16 2.88
N VAL A 221 -0.02 -0.90 3.43
CA VAL A 221 0.14 0.05 4.56
C VAL A 221 1.08 1.21 4.23
N GLY A 222 1.84 1.07 3.16
CA GLY A 222 2.63 2.17 2.64
C GLY A 222 2.92 1.98 1.16
N TYR A 223 3.13 3.08 0.46
CA TYR A 223 3.48 3.05 -0.95
C TYR A 223 4.55 4.08 -1.29
N LYS A 224 5.27 3.78 -2.37
CA LYS A 224 6.04 4.77 -3.13
C LYS A 224 5.42 4.97 -4.49
N ALA A 225 5.44 6.22 -4.92
CA ALA A 225 4.85 6.64 -6.16
C ALA A 225 5.76 7.65 -6.86
N VAL A 226 5.82 7.55 -8.19
CA VAL A 226 6.58 8.47 -9.02
C VAL A 226 5.60 9.37 -9.78
N ASP A 227 5.85 10.68 -9.73
CA ASP A 227 5.05 11.69 -10.40
C ASP A 227 5.23 11.61 -11.93
N MET A 228 4.14 11.37 -12.64
CA MET A 228 4.16 11.25 -14.10
C MET A 228 4.11 12.59 -14.82
N GLY A 229 3.77 13.68 -14.12
CA GLY A 229 3.61 15.02 -14.73
C GLY A 229 4.89 15.53 -15.39
N ARG A 230 6.05 15.18 -14.85
CA ARG A 230 7.37 15.53 -15.42
C ARG A 230 7.61 14.89 -16.79
N TYR A 231 6.89 13.81 -17.10
CA TYR A 231 7.04 13.02 -18.32
C TYR A 231 6.00 13.34 -19.39
N LEU A 232 5.12 14.33 -19.16
CA LEU A 232 4.09 14.73 -20.13
C LEU A 232 4.68 15.02 -21.52
N LYS A 233 5.83 15.69 -21.60
CA LYS A 233 6.51 15.97 -22.88
C LYS A 233 7.01 14.69 -23.57
N ALA A 234 7.44 13.67 -22.83
CA ALA A 234 7.86 12.39 -23.40
C ALA A 234 6.65 11.61 -23.91
N ILE A 235 5.57 11.55 -23.12
CA ILE A 235 4.29 10.93 -23.48
C ILE A 235 3.74 11.54 -24.77
N ARG A 236 3.63 12.88 -24.85
CA ARG A 236 3.12 13.56 -26.05
C ARG A 236 3.97 13.32 -27.29
N ARG A 237 5.30 13.31 -27.15
CA ARG A 237 6.22 12.98 -28.26
C ARG A 237 6.00 11.57 -28.78
N LYS A 238 5.85 10.60 -27.86
CA LYS A 238 5.58 9.20 -28.22
C LYS A 238 4.24 9.06 -28.95
N ILE A 239 3.18 9.68 -28.43
CA ILE A 239 1.86 9.71 -29.10
C ILE A 239 1.99 10.30 -30.51
N LEU A 240 2.63 11.46 -30.67
CA LEU A 240 2.82 12.10 -31.98
C LEU A 240 3.62 11.26 -32.97
N SER A 241 4.63 10.53 -32.49
CA SER A 241 5.44 9.67 -33.38
C SER A 241 4.66 8.49 -33.95
N GLU A 242 3.61 8.04 -33.27
CA GLU A 242 2.78 6.90 -33.69
C GLU A 242 1.40 7.33 -34.20
N ASN A 243 0.96 8.56 -33.89
CA ASN A 243 -0.33 9.15 -34.29
C ASN A 243 -0.18 10.69 -34.51
N PRO A 244 0.35 11.13 -35.67
CA PRO A 244 0.68 12.55 -35.91
C PRO A 244 -0.51 13.52 -35.82
N ASP A 245 -1.72 13.05 -36.13
CA ASP A 245 -2.93 13.88 -36.17
C ASP A 245 -3.62 14.03 -34.80
N TYR A 246 -3.11 13.37 -33.76
CA TYR A 246 -3.76 13.25 -32.46
C TYR A 246 -4.22 14.60 -31.87
N PHE A 247 -3.36 15.61 -31.88
CA PHE A 247 -3.68 16.93 -31.30
C PHE A 247 -4.49 17.84 -32.23
N GLN A 248 -4.57 17.52 -33.52
CA GLN A 248 -5.40 18.28 -34.47
C GLN A 248 -6.89 17.94 -34.27
N LYS A 249 -7.20 16.70 -33.87
CA LYS A 249 -8.57 16.21 -33.60
C LYS A 249 -9.16 16.68 -32.27
N LYS A 250 -8.37 17.32 -31.41
CA LYS A 250 -8.75 17.76 -30.05
C LYS A 250 -9.11 19.26 -29.95
N LYS A 251 -8.96 20.01 -31.05
CA LYS A 251 -9.38 21.41 -31.19
C LYS A 251 -10.82 21.47 -31.68
#